data_AF-A0A497LJR7-F1
#
_entry.id   AF-A0A497LJR7-F1
#
_cell.length_a   1.000
_cell.length_b   1.000
_cell.length_c   1.000
_cell.angle_alpha   90.00
_cell.angle_beta   90.00
_cell.angle_gamma   90.00
#
_symmetry.space_group_name_H-M   'P 1'
#
loop_
_entity.id
_entity.type
_entity.pdbx_description
1 polymer ?
#
loop_
_entity_poly.entity_id
_entity_poly.type
_entity_poly.pdbx_seq_one_letter_code
_entity_poly.pdbx_strand_id
1 'polypeptide(L)'
;MSFVDKIQDYIRRISTSEYLYFVIIVIGALLLGGITFSIVRKSPVSIGVTIIFPRNYFQTQMETIIVALGYISGFLGAYLIYNAKRKIHDPDYVNMIITMGIFLMLFSSFLLWTLNYIKR
;
A
#
# COMPACT_ATOMS: atom_id res chain seq x y z
N MET A 1 -32.57 -15.49 -18.97
CA MET A 1 -31.36 -15.13 -18.20
C MET A 1 -31.78 -14.90 -16.77
N SER A 2 -31.35 -15.77 -15.86
CA SER A 2 -31.70 -15.73 -14.44
C SER A 2 -31.08 -14.50 -13.76
N PHE A 3 -31.70 -14.03 -12.68
CA PHE A 3 -31.13 -12.98 -11.82
C PHE A 3 -29.76 -13.39 -11.25
N VAL A 4 -29.57 -14.69 -11.03
CA VAL A 4 -28.31 -15.29 -10.60
C VAL A 4 -27.24 -15.13 -11.68
N ASP A 5 -27.56 -15.39 -12.95
CA ASP A 5 -26.62 -15.23 -14.07
C ASP A 5 -26.16 -13.77 -14.21
N LYS A 6 -27.07 -12.81 -14.01
CA LYS A 6 -26.73 -11.39 -14.01
C LYS A 6 -25.77 -11.03 -12.89
N ILE A 7 -26.02 -11.51 -11.66
CA ILE A 7 -25.11 -11.27 -10.53
C ILE A 7 -23.75 -11.90 -10.81
N GLN A 8 -23.71 -13.12 -11.35
CA GLN A 8 -22.47 -13.81 -11.69
C GLN A 8 -21.67 -13.06 -12.75
N ASP A 9 -22.31 -12.52 -13.78
CA ASP A 9 -21.65 -11.70 -14.81
C ASP A 9 -21.16 -10.36 -14.26
N TYR A 10 -21.90 -9.72 -13.34
CA TYR A 10 -21.46 -8.51 -12.65
C TYR A 10 -20.25 -8.79 -11.76
N ILE A 11 -20.30 -9.86 -10.95
CA ILE A 11 -19.18 -10.30 -10.11
C ILE A 11 -17.98 -10.64 -10.98
N ARG A 12 -18.16 -11.30 -12.12
CA ARG A 12 -17.07 -11.66 -13.03
C ARG A 12 -16.44 -10.44 -13.69
N ARG A 13 -17.22 -9.45 -14.12
CA ARG A 13 -16.73 -8.16 -14.65
C ARG A 13 -15.99 -7.34 -13.60
N ILE A 14 -16.48 -7.34 -12.37
CA ILE A 14 -15.82 -6.64 -11.25
C ILE A 14 -14.53 -7.38 -10.88
N SER A 15 -14.58 -8.71 -10.76
CA SER A 15 -13.45 -9.61 -10.43
C SER A 15 -12.27 -9.52 -11.40
N THR A 16 -12.54 -9.24 -12.68
CA THR A 16 -11.49 -9.08 -13.71
C THR A 16 -10.92 -7.67 -13.81
N SER A 17 -11.46 -6.70 -13.06
CA SER A 17 -11.00 -5.32 -13.12
C SER A 17 -9.72 -5.12 -12.31
N GLU A 18 -8.70 -4.52 -12.94
CA GLU A 18 -7.47 -4.07 -12.27
C GLU A 18 -7.76 -3.19 -11.04
N TYR A 19 -8.93 -2.54 -11.03
CA TYR A 19 -9.42 -1.73 -9.93
C TYR A 19 -9.62 -2.52 -8.63
N LEU A 20 -10.10 -3.77 -8.70
CA LEU A 20 -10.27 -4.57 -7.48
C LEU A 20 -8.95 -4.90 -6.80
N TYR A 21 -7.92 -5.22 -7.59
CA TYR A 21 -6.60 -5.48 -7.03
C TYR A 21 -6.09 -4.24 -6.29
N PHE A 22 -6.26 -3.05 -6.88
CA PHE A 22 -5.91 -1.80 -6.24
C PHE A 22 -6.68 -1.59 -4.92
N VAL A 23 -8.00 -1.81 -4.92
CA VAL A 23 -8.83 -1.69 -3.70
C VAL A 23 -8.37 -2.67 -2.62
N ILE A 24 -8.08 -3.93 -2.97
CA ILE A 24 -7.59 -4.95 -2.04
C ILE A 24 -6.24 -4.53 -1.45
N ILE A 25 -5.32 -4.00 -2.27
CA ILE A 25 -4.01 -3.53 -1.82
C ILE A 25 -4.17 -2.35 -0.85
N VAL A 26 -5.02 -1.37 -1.17
CA VAL A 26 -5.25 -0.20 -0.31
C VAL A 26 -5.86 -0.64 1.03
N ILE A 27 -6.88 -1.49 1.00
CA ILE A 27 -7.50 -2.00 2.23
C ILE A 27 -6.48 -2.81 3.04
N GLY A 28 -5.74 -3.71 2.40
CA GLY A 28 -4.70 -4.51 3.05
C GLY A 28 -3.61 -3.64 3.69
N ALA A 29 -3.16 -2.61 2.99
CA ALA A 29 -2.16 -1.67 3.50
C ALA A 29 -2.68 -0.83 4.68
N LEU A 30 -3.95 -0.41 4.67
CA LEU A 30 -4.56 0.30 5.79
C LEU A 30 -4.71 -0.62 7.02
N LEU A 31 -5.10 -1.88 6.82
CA LEU A 31 -5.19 -2.87 7.89
C LEU A 31 -3.82 -3.14 8.51
N LEU A 32 -2.79 -3.40 7.69
CA LEU A 32 -1.41 -3.58 8.16
C LEU A 32 -0.83 -2.28 8.75
N GLY A 33 -1.30 -1.14 8.28
CA GLY A 33 -0.96 0.18 8.81
C GLY A 33 -1.52 0.47 10.20
N GLY A 34 -2.45 -0.35 10.71
CA GLY A 34 -3.01 -0.20 12.05
C GLY A 34 -4.30 0.63 12.11
N ILE A 35 -5.05 0.74 11.00
CA ILE A 35 -6.31 1.51 10.99
C ILE A 35 -7.31 1.03 12.05
N THR A 36 -7.34 -0.27 12.32
CA THR A 36 -8.18 -0.85 13.39
C THR A 36 -7.80 -0.29 14.75
N PHE A 37 -6.51 -0.16 15.05
CA PHE A 37 -6.05 0.43 16.30
C PHE A 37 -6.48 1.90 16.40
N SER A 38 -6.25 2.67 15.34
CA SER A 38 -6.59 4.10 15.30
C SER A 38 -8.09 4.37 15.50
N ILE A 39 -8.96 3.53 14.92
CA ILE A 39 -10.41 3.63 15.09
C ILE A 39 -10.82 3.22 16.51
N VAL A 40 -10.35 2.07 17.00
CA VAL A 40 -10.78 1.52 18.30
C VAL A 40 -10.29 2.39 19.45
N ARG A 41 -9.05 2.87 19.41
CA ARG A 41 -8.48 3.74 20.45
C ARG A 41 -8.83 5.22 20.28
N LYS A 42 -9.54 5.60 19.20
CA LYS A 42 -9.79 6.99 18.83
C LYS A 42 -8.52 7.83 18.88
N SER A 43 -7.47 7.34 18.21
CA SER A 43 -6.18 8.03 18.17
C SER A 43 -6.33 9.46 17.63
N PRO A 44 -5.61 10.44 18.18
CA PRO A 44 -5.59 11.78 17.63
C PRO A 44 -4.87 11.77 16.28
N VAL A 45 -5.13 12.81 15.47
CA VAL A 45 -4.48 13.01 14.18
C VAL A 45 -2.96 13.17 14.37
N SER A 46 -2.56 13.96 15.36
CA SER A 46 -1.17 14.20 15.77
C SER A 46 -1.09 14.42 17.29
N ILE A 47 0.13 14.42 17.85
CA ILE A 47 0.37 14.78 19.24
C ILE A 47 1.23 16.05 19.27
N GLY A 48 0.57 17.19 19.49
CA GLY A 48 1.20 18.50 19.36
C GLY A 48 1.78 18.71 17.96
N VAL A 49 3.08 18.98 17.89
CA VAL A 49 3.84 19.13 16.63
C VAL A 49 4.34 17.80 16.06
N THR A 50 4.19 16.68 16.79
CA THR A 50 4.68 15.37 16.36
C THR A 50 3.60 14.56 15.68
N ILE A 51 3.93 14.06 14.49
CA ILE A 51 3.04 13.24 13.68
C ILE A 51 3.21 11.76 14.03
N ILE A 52 4.41 11.34 14.40
CA ILE A 52 4.74 9.95 14.77
C ILE A 52 4.86 9.89 16.30
N PHE A 53 4.21 8.91 16.92
CA PHE A 53 4.36 8.73 18.36
C PHE A 53 5.62 7.91 18.67
N PRO A 54 6.53 8.37 19.55
CA PRO A 54 7.85 7.75 19.76
C PRO A 54 7.82 6.46 20.59
N ARG A 55 6.65 5.90 20.92
CA ARG A 55 6.57 4.64 21.68
C ARG A 55 5.66 3.63 21.00
N ASN A 56 5.99 2.35 21.18
CA ASN A 56 5.31 1.24 20.50
C ASN A 56 3.86 0.95 20.96
N TYR A 57 3.42 1.45 22.12
CA TYR A 57 2.07 1.16 22.64
C TYR A 57 0.98 2.09 22.09
N PHE A 58 1.36 3.10 21.30
CA PHE A 58 0.43 4.08 20.76
C PHE A 58 0.83 4.48 19.34
N GLN A 59 -0.15 4.97 18.60
CA GLN A 59 -0.05 5.31 17.19
C GLN A 59 -1.03 6.44 16.90
N THR A 60 -0.62 7.42 16.09
CA THR A 60 -1.51 8.49 15.61
C THR A 60 -2.19 8.08 14.29
N GLN A 61 -3.24 8.82 13.89
CA GLN A 61 -3.89 8.56 12.61
C GLN A 61 -2.95 8.84 11.43
N MET A 62 -2.15 9.91 11.53
CA MET A 62 -1.19 10.25 10.47
C MET A 62 -0.11 9.18 10.33
N GLU A 63 0.36 8.63 11.44
CA GLU A 63 1.33 7.53 11.41
C GLU A 63 0.74 6.29 10.74
N THR A 64 -0.54 5.97 10.98
CA THR A 64 -1.27 4.90 10.27
C THR A 64 -1.24 5.12 8.76
N ILE A 65 -1.53 6.35 8.31
CA ILE A 65 -1.55 6.70 6.89
C ILE A 65 -0.14 6.57 6.29
N ILE A 66 0.88 7.08 6.99
CA ILE A 66 2.28 7.02 6.52
C ILE A 66 2.75 5.56 6.39
N VAL A 67 2.45 4.70 7.37
CA VAL A 67 2.78 3.27 7.30
C VAL A 67 2.05 2.61 6.13
N ALA A 68 0.76 2.89 5.93
CA ALA A 68 -0.01 2.35 4.81
C ALA A 68 0.57 2.78 3.45
N LEU A 69 0.97 4.06 3.30
CA LEU A 69 1.65 4.56 2.11
C LEU A 69 3.02 3.88 1.90
N GLY A 70 3.74 3.59 2.98
CA GLY A 70 4.95 2.77 2.95
C GLY A 70 4.69 1.39 2.34
N TYR A 71 3.65 0.69 2.79
CA TYR A 71 3.30 -0.62 2.21
C TYR A 71 2.83 -0.53 0.76
N ILE A 72 1.99 0.46 0.41
CA ILE A 72 1.51 0.65 -0.97
C ILE A 72 2.67 0.94 -1.92
N SER A 73 3.59 1.83 -1.55
CA SER A 73 4.76 2.16 -2.38
C SER A 73 5.68 0.96 -2.59
N GLY A 74 5.91 0.15 -1.56
CA GLY A 74 6.68 -1.09 -1.68
C GLY A 74 6.02 -2.10 -2.61
N PHE A 75 4.69 -2.28 -2.49
CA PHE A 75 3.93 -3.15 -3.39
C PHE A 75 3.95 -2.65 -4.83
N LEU A 76 3.75 -1.35 -5.05
CA LEU A 76 3.83 -0.74 -6.39
C LEU A 76 5.21 -0.93 -7.01
N GLY A 77 6.28 -0.78 -6.23
CA GLY A 77 7.64 -1.05 -6.70
C GLY A 77 7.83 -2.49 -7.18
N ALA A 78 7.37 -3.46 -6.39
CA ALA A 78 7.42 -4.87 -6.76
C ALA A 78 6.54 -5.18 -7.99
N TYR A 79 5.35 -4.58 -8.07
CA TYR A 79 4.42 -4.72 -9.19
C TYR A 79 5.02 -4.19 -10.50
N LEU A 80 5.70 -3.04 -10.47
CA LEU A 80 6.40 -2.47 -11.63
C LEU A 80 7.48 -3.43 -12.14
N ILE A 81 8.32 -3.97 -11.25
CA ILE A 81 9.38 -4.91 -11.63
C ILE A 81 8.77 -6.20 -12.22
N TYR A 82 7.70 -6.71 -11.63
CA TYR A 82 7.00 -7.90 -12.12
C TYR A 82 6.44 -7.68 -13.54
N ASN A 83 5.82 -6.54 -13.80
CA ASN A 83 5.24 -6.21 -15.09
C ASN A 83 6.27 -5.81 -16.15
N ALA A 84 7.43 -5.29 -15.76
CA ALA A 84 8.52 -4.96 -16.70
C ALA A 84 8.92 -6.18 -17.53
N LYS A 85 8.91 -7.38 -16.93
CA LYS A 85 9.22 -8.65 -17.61
C LYS A 85 8.24 -8.99 -18.75
N ARG A 86 7.07 -8.36 -18.82
CA ARG A 86 6.07 -8.61 -19.88
C ARG A 86 6.24 -7.70 -21.09
N LYS A 87 7.08 -6.65 -21.00
CA LYS A 87 7.27 -5.62 -22.05
C LYS A 87 8.68 -5.65 -22.68
N ILE A 88 9.23 -6.85 -22.89
CA ILE A 88 10.61 -7.11 -23.35
C ILE A 88 10.96 -6.47 -24.72
N HIS A 89 9.97 -6.01 -25.49
CA HIS A 89 10.21 -5.41 -26.82
C HIS A 89 11.02 -4.10 -26.80
N ASP A 90 11.08 -3.40 -25.67
CA ASP A 90 11.88 -2.16 -25.51
C ASP A 90 12.78 -2.25 -24.26
N PRO A 91 14.08 -2.56 -24.44
CA PRO A 91 15.02 -2.73 -23.35
C PRO A 91 15.20 -1.48 -22.48
N ASP A 92 15.19 -0.29 -23.07
CA ASP A 92 15.39 0.97 -22.36
C ASP A 92 14.19 1.29 -21.48
N TYR A 93 12.99 1.06 -22.01
CA TYR A 93 11.75 1.19 -21.24
C TYR A 93 11.68 0.19 -20.08
N VAL A 94 12.09 -1.06 -20.30
CA VAL A 94 12.16 -2.10 -19.26
C VAL A 94 13.14 -1.71 -18.16
N ASN A 95 14.33 -1.24 -18.52
CA ASN A 95 15.35 -0.78 -17.58
C ASN A 95 14.85 0.41 -16.74
N MET A 96 14.14 1.36 -17.36
CA MET A 96 13.55 2.50 -16.66
C MET A 96 12.50 2.04 -15.62
N ILE A 97 11.58 1.15 -16.00
CA ILE A 97 10.56 0.63 -15.07
C ILE A 97 11.20 -0.13 -13.92
N ILE A 98 12.17 -1.01 -14.20
CA ILE A 98 12.84 -1.79 -13.16
C ILE A 98 13.55 -0.85 -12.18
N THR A 99 14.27 0.15 -12.69
CA THR A 99 14.96 1.15 -11.87
C THR A 99 13.98 1.91 -10.97
N MET A 100 12.85 2.35 -11.52
CA MET A 100 11.81 3.05 -10.75
C MET A 100 11.17 2.14 -9.70
N GLY A 101 10.95 0.86 -10.05
CA GLY A 101 10.43 -0.13 -9.11
C GLY A 101 11.39 -0.41 -7.95
N ILE A 102 12.69 -0.55 -8.24
CA ILE A 102 13.74 -0.70 -7.21
C ILE A 102 13.78 0.53 -6.31
N PHE A 103 13.74 1.73 -6.90
CA PHE A 103 13.74 2.99 -6.14
C PHE A 103 12.54 3.07 -5.18
N LEU A 104 11.33 2.72 -5.63
CA LEU A 104 10.14 2.67 -4.79
C LEU A 104 10.25 1.65 -3.64
N MET A 105 10.83 0.47 -3.91
CA MET A 105 11.06 -0.54 -2.87
C MET A 105 12.08 -0.07 -1.83
N LEU A 106 13.16 0.58 -2.26
CA LEU A 106 14.15 1.16 -1.35
C LEU A 106 13.55 2.29 -0.52
N PHE A 107 12.79 3.19 -1.15
CA PHE A 107 12.09 4.27 -0.47
C PHE A 107 11.11 3.74 0.59
N SER A 108 10.29 2.76 0.23
CA SER A 108 9.36 2.08 1.14
C SER A 108 10.09 1.46 2.33
N SER A 109 11.17 0.72 2.07
CA SER A 109 11.97 0.06 3.10
C SER A 109 12.62 1.07 4.04
N PHE A 110 13.19 2.14 3.50
CA PHE A 110 13.82 3.21 4.27
C PHE A 110 12.81 3.96 5.15
N LEU A 111 11.63 4.27 4.61
CA LEU A 111 10.55 4.94 5.34
C LEU A 111 10.07 4.07 6.51
N LEU A 112 9.78 2.78 6.27
CA LEU A 112 9.33 1.86 7.33
C LEU A 112 10.42 1.60 8.37
N TRP A 113 11.68 1.49 7.95
CA TRP A 113 12.81 1.37 8.86
C TRP A 113 12.96 2.60 9.76
N THR A 114 12.83 3.80 9.19
CA THR A 114 12.91 5.07 9.94
C THR A 114 11.78 5.18 10.96
N LEU A 115 10.56 4.79 10.60
CA LEU A 115 9.42 4.77 11.53
C LEU A 115 9.67 3.81 12.70
N ASN A 116 10.18 2.61 12.42
CA ASN A 116 10.53 1.66 13.47
C ASN A 116 11.65 2.21 14.37
N TYR A 117 12.66 2.83 13.78
CA TYR A 117 13.76 3.46 14.52
C TYR A 117 13.27 4.56 15.48
N ILE A 118 12.36 5.43 15.03
CA ILE A 118 11.77 6.51 15.85
C ILE A 118 10.95 5.96 17.04
N LYS A 119 10.40 4.75 16.89
CA LYS A 119 9.53 4.13 17.90
C LYS A 119 10.23 3.26 18.93
N ARG A 120 11.53 3.03 18.78
CA ARG A 120 12.35 2.31 19.77
C ARG A 120 12.51 3.14 21.03
#